data_AF-A0A968V9F4-F1
#
_entry.id   AF-A0A968V9F4-F1
#
_cell.length_a   1.000
_cell.length_b   1.000
_cell.length_c   1.000
_cell.angle_alpha   90.00
_cell.angle_beta   90.00
_cell.angle_gamma   90.00
#
_symmetry.space_group_name_H-M   'P 1'
#
loop_
_entity.id
_entity.type
_entity.pdbx_description
1 polymer ?
#
loop_
_entity_poly.entity_id
_entity_poly.type
_entity_poly.pdbx_seq_one_letter_code
_entity_poly.pdbx_strand_id
1 'polypeptide(L)'
;MRLLCLSNGHGEDAIASKILQQLQNHPQAPKLAALPLVGEGGAYRTLGIPLAGQTQTMPSGGFIYMDGRQLWRDLRGGLLQLLWQQWRSIRSWRKAGGVILAIGDIVPLLLAWLSGAEYYFVGTAKSEYYLRDEAGELPGRPWWDGWSGSVYLPWERWLMTRRRCRGVFPRDTLTTQLLARQGIKAFDLGNPMMDDLEEPEFNSELPNEEVTVRLRSPSKPEPEKSIEPSQIHSPSKPESSQSIEPSQNVVTERSRSTEPAQGVDTELINTELSQSVDAELSQSVDTERSQSVDAERSQSVDAERSRSVDALTILFLPGSRPPEAYDNWKLLIKAMDSCRQQFPHQPLVFLAAIVPSLDLEILQQPLRSWGWQPCTLPTTCGLTPEQHSLSFRYSQTNLILTQNGFRECLFGADFAVAMAGTATEQFVGLGKPAIAIPGKGPQYTYAFAEAQTRLLGASLTLVKQPEQVGANIYKILQDADRLQIISENGRRRLGKPGAGARIAQFLIQDLSTR
;
A
#
# COMPACT_ATOMS: atom_id res chain seq x y z
N MET A 1 29.47 -10.80 -15.96
CA MET A 1 29.46 -9.39 -15.46
C MET A 1 29.41 -9.38 -13.93
N ARG A 2 29.70 -8.26 -13.24
CA ARG A 2 29.66 -8.17 -11.76
C ARG A 2 28.84 -6.94 -11.32
N LEU A 3 27.94 -7.12 -10.35
CA LEU A 3 27.09 -6.04 -9.80
C LEU A 3 27.29 -5.95 -8.28
N LEU A 4 27.60 -4.75 -7.80
CA LEU A 4 27.65 -4.43 -6.37
C LEU A 4 26.44 -3.57 -6.00
N CYS A 5 25.60 -4.06 -5.11
CA CYS A 5 24.48 -3.30 -4.55
C CYS A 5 24.93 -2.49 -3.33
N LEU A 6 24.69 -1.18 -3.34
CA LEU A 6 24.87 -0.28 -2.20
C LEU A 6 23.50 0.13 -1.67
N SER A 7 23.25 -0.07 -0.38
CA SER A 7 21.99 0.28 0.27
C SER A 7 22.23 1.08 1.54
N ASN A 8 21.34 2.02 1.85
CA ASN A 8 21.48 2.88 3.02
C ASN A 8 20.39 2.64 4.07
N GLY A 9 20.45 1.49 4.74
CA GLY A 9 19.57 1.15 5.86
C GLY A 9 18.75 -0.12 5.65
N HIS A 10 18.05 -0.56 6.70
CA HIS A 10 17.30 -1.81 6.68
C HIS A 10 16.10 -1.81 5.72
N GLY A 11 15.45 -0.66 5.49
CA GLY A 11 14.35 -0.56 4.53
C GLY A 11 14.85 -0.68 3.09
N GLU A 12 15.96 -0.02 2.79
CA GLU A 12 16.67 -0.07 1.52
C GLU A 12 17.25 -1.46 1.26
N ASP A 13 17.76 -2.15 2.28
CA ASP A 13 18.18 -3.55 2.21
C ASP A 13 17.02 -4.45 1.77
N ALA A 14 15.82 -4.25 2.33
CA ALA A 14 14.64 -5.02 1.96
C ALA A 14 14.21 -4.77 0.50
N ILE A 15 14.21 -3.50 0.05
CA ILE A 15 13.94 -3.11 -1.34
C ILE A 15 14.99 -3.71 -2.28
N ALA A 16 16.26 -3.62 -1.91
CA ALA A 16 17.38 -4.19 -2.66
C ALA A 16 17.24 -5.70 -2.83
N SER A 17 16.87 -6.40 -1.76
CA SER A 17 16.65 -7.84 -1.78
C SER A 17 15.61 -8.26 -2.83
N LYS A 18 14.55 -7.48 -3.06
CA LYS A 18 13.55 -7.78 -4.11
C LYS A 18 14.15 -7.76 -5.51
N ILE A 19 14.97 -6.76 -5.81
CA ILE A 19 15.65 -6.65 -7.11
C ILE A 19 16.71 -7.75 -7.25
N LEU A 20 17.52 -7.98 -6.22
CA LEU A 20 18.62 -8.93 -6.27
C LEU A 20 18.13 -10.38 -6.35
N GLN A 21 17.02 -10.73 -5.69
CA GLN A 21 16.40 -12.05 -5.82
C GLN A 21 15.97 -12.33 -7.25
N GLN A 22 15.35 -11.35 -7.92
CA GLN A 22 14.96 -11.48 -9.33
C GLN A 22 16.18 -11.61 -10.25
N LEU A 23 17.27 -10.88 -9.96
CA LEU A 23 18.53 -11.04 -10.68
C LEU A 23 19.17 -12.42 -10.46
N GLN A 24 19.15 -12.98 -9.24
CA GLN A 24 19.69 -14.32 -8.95
C GLN A 24 18.98 -15.42 -9.74
N ASN A 25 17.67 -15.27 -9.95
CA ASN A 25 16.84 -16.25 -10.65
C ASN A 25 16.98 -16.18 -12.18
N HIS A 26 17.68 -15.17 -12.72
CA HIS A 26 17.79 -14.99 -14.16
C HIS A 26 19.00 -15.76 -14.76
N PRO A 27 18.87 -16.44 -15.92
CA PRO A 27 19.96 -17.22 -16.53
C PRO A 27 21.24 -16.42 -16.84
N GLN A 28 21.08 -15.12 -17.13
CA GLN A 28 22.17 -14.20 -17.43
C GLN A 28 22.60 -13.35 -16.22
N ALA A 29 22.33 -13.82 -15.01
CA ALA A 29 22.64 -13.09 -13.78
C ALA A 29 24.12 -12.63 -13.73
N PRO A 30 24.40 -11.35 -13.42
CA PRO A 30 25.75 -10.95 -13.08
C PRO A 30 26.16 -11.57 -11.73
N LYS A 31 27.46 -11.69 -11.48
CA LYS A 31 27.95 -12.03 -10.14
C LYS A 31 27.56 -10.91 -9.16
N LEU A 32 26.70 -11.24 -8.22
CA LEU A 32 26.15 -10.30 -7.24
C LEU A 32 27.02 -10.22 -5.99
N ALA A 33 27.06 -9.03 -5.40
CA ALA A 33 27.43 -8.81 -4.01
C ALA A 33 26.67 -7.59 -3.48
N ALA A 34 26.55 -7.49 -2.17
CA ALA A 34 25.91 -6.35 -1.51
C ALA A 34 26.87 -5.68 -0.51
N LEU A 35 26.71 -4.39 -0.32
CA LEU A 35 27.38 -3.61 0.70
C LEU A 35 26.36 -2.70 1.40
N PRO A 36 25.75 -3.17 2.50
CA PRO A 36 24.94 -2.31 3.34
C PRO A 36 25.84 -1.24 3.96
N LEU A 37 25.48 0.03 3.75
CA LEU A 37 26.23 1.16 4.32
C LEU A 37 25.95 1.29 5.81
N VAL A 38 24.76 0.86 6.25
CA VAL A 38 24.30 0.85 7.64
C VAL A 38 23.70 -0.51 7.95
N GLY A 39 24.12 -1.11 9.06
CA GLY A 39 23.58 -2.38 9.54
C GLY A 39 24.38 -3.61 9.09
N GLU A 40 23.88 -4.79 9.46
CA GLU A 40 24.60 -6.05 9.26
C GLU A 40 24.35 -6.74 7.92
N GLY A 41 23.41 -6.22 7.11
CA GLY A 41 23.02 -6.85 5.85
C GLY A 41 22.29 -8.17 6.01
N GLY A 42 21.49 -8.33 7.06
CA GLY A 42 20.73 -9.56 7.32
C GLY A 42 19.86 -9.98 6.13
N ALA A 43 19.20 -9.01 5.47
CA ALA A 43 18.37 -9.26 4.28
C ALA A 43 19.15 -9.91 3.12
N TYR A 44 20.44 -9.57 2.96
CA TYR A 44 21.31 -10.16 1.95
C TYR A 44 21.80 -11.56 2.34
N ARG A 45 22.11 -11.78 3.63
CA ARG A 45 22.55 -13.09 4.14
C ARG A 45 21.45 -14.13 3.97
N THR A 46 20.19 -13.77 4.22
CA THR A 46 19.03 -14.65 4.00
C THR A 46 18.90 -15.09 2.54
N LEU A 47 19.27 -14.22 1.57
CA LEU A 47 19.30 -14.54 0.14
C LEU A 47 20.59 -15.22 -0.33
N GLY A 48 21.53 -15.51 0.57
CA GLY A 48 22.84 -16.06 0.20
C GLY A 48 23.71 -15.11 -0.63
N ILE A 49 23.44 -13.81 -0.61
CA ILE A 49 24.20 -12.81 -1.36
C ILE A 49 25.47 -12.45 -0.57
N PRO A 50 26.67 -12.55 -1.16
CA PRO A 50 27.91 -12.27 -0.46
C PRO A 50 28.04 -10.78 -0.13
N LEU A 51 28.51 -10.48 1.09
CA LEU A 51 28.76 -9.12 1.55
C LEU A 51 30.18 -8.66 1.14
N ALA A 52 30.26 -7.52 0.45
CA ALA A 52 31.51 -6.97 -0.09
C ALA A 52 32.22 -6.03 0.91
N GLY A 53 32.39 -6.42 2.17
CA GLY A 53 33.08 -5.62 3.18
C GLY A 53 32.68 -5.98 4.61
N GLN A 54 33.29 -5.30 5.59
CA GLN A 54 32.84 -5.39 6.98
C GLN A 54 31.52 -4.62 7.13
N THR A 55 30.58 -5.20 7.86
CA THR A 55 29.27 -4.64 8.17
C THR A 55 29.18 -4.39 9.66
N GLN A 56 28.71 -3.21 10.06
CA GLN A 56 28.59 -2.82 11.46
C GLN A 56 27.25 -2.12 11.69
N THR A 57 26.64 -2.39 12.85
CA THR A 57 25.52 -1.61 13.36
C THR A 57 26.05 -0.27 13.88
N MET A 58 25.56 0.82 13.29
CA MET A 58 25.88 2.16 13.77
C MET A 58 25.03 2.47 15.02
N PRO A 59 25.59 3.11 16.07
CA PRO A 59 24.84 3.48 17.27
C PRO A 59 23.58 4.31 17.00
N SER A 60 23.58 5.13 15.95
CA SER A 60 22.43 5.94 15.51
C SER A 60 21.40 5.18 14.64
N GLY A 61 21.66 3.93 14.26
CA GLY A 61 20.78 3.16 13.38
C GLY A 61 20.57 3.77 11.98
N GLY A 62 21.48 4.64 11.52
CA GLY A 62 21.46 5.25 10.17
C GLY A 62 20.88 6.66 10.08
N PHE A 63 20.39 7.24 11.18
CA PHE A 63 19.80 8.59 11.17
C PHE A 63 20.84 9.65 11.53
N ILE A 64 21.72 9.98 10.57
CA ILE A 64 22.71 11.06 10.73
C ILE A 64 22.07 12.46 10.68
N TYR A 65 20.82 12.58 10.23
CA TYR A 65 20.25 13.86 9.81
C TYR A 65 19.74 14.81 10.91
N MET A 66 19.79 14.46 12.20
CA MET A 66 19.16 15.32 13.24
C MET A 66 20.03 15.70 14.44
N ASP A 67 21.25 15.18 14.61
CA ASP A 67 22.00 15.45 15.85
C ASP A 67 23.53 15.35 15.68
N GLY A 68 24.21 16.51 15.67
CA GLY A 68 25.67 16.59 15.51
C GLY A 68 26.46 15.86 16.60
N ARG A 69 25.86 15.60 17.76
CA ARG A 69 26.47 14.79 18.84
C ARG A 69 26.44 13.29 18.54
N GLN A 70 25.42 12.80 17.84
CA GLN A 70 25.29 11.40 17.42
C GLN A 70 26.27 11.10 16.29
N LEU A 71 26.40 12.01 15.31
CA LEU A 71 27.44 11.94 14.29
C LEU A 71 28.85 11.89 14.89
N TRP A 72 29.11 12.68 15.95
CA TRP A 72 30.43 12.68 16.59
C TRP A 72 30.73 11.41 17.40
N ARG A 73 29.69 10.79 18.01
CA ARG A 73 29.80 9.46 18.63
C ARG A 73 30.09 8.38 17.60
N ASP A 74 29.38 8.42 16.47
CA ASP A 74 29.55 7.46 15.38
C ASP A 74 30.93 7.61 14.71
N LEU A 75 31.41 8.85 14.53
CA LEU A 75 32.77 9.13 14.06
C LEU A 75 33.85 8.57 15.00
N ARG A 76 33.70 8.71 16.32
CA ARG A 76 34.58 8.08 17.32
C ARG A 76 34.43 6.56 17.36
N GLY A 77 33.26 6.04 17.02
CA GLY A 77 32.93 4.61 17.01
C GLY A 77 33.47 3.83 15.81
N GLY A 78 34.29 4.44 14.95
CA GLY A 78 34.93 3.77 13.81
C GLY A 78 34.28 4.02 12.45
N LEU A 79 33.29 4.93 12.35
CA LEU A 79 32.61 5.28 11.09
C LEU A 79 33.61 5.66 9.97
N LEU A 80 34.67 6.42 10.28
CA LEU A 80 35.67 6.79 9.28
C LEU A 80 36.45 5.58 8.75
N GLN A 81 36.80 4.65 9.63
CA GLN A 81 37.50 3.42 9.26
C GLN A 81 36.56 2.50 8.45
N LEU A 82 35.29 2.40 8.84
CA LEU A 82 34.26 1.66 8.13
C LEU A 82 34.04 2.23 6.72
N LEU A 83 33.84 3.55 6.61
CA LEU A 83 33.69 4.24 5.32
C LEU A 83 34.92 4.05 4.43
N TRP A 84 36.13 4.05 5.01
CA TRP A 84 37.36 3.81 4.24
C TRP A 84 37.46 2.36 3.74
N GLN A 85 37.08 1.38 4.56
CA GLN A 85 37.03 -0.03 4.15
C GLN A 85 35.96 -0.26 3.08
N GLN A 86 34.75 0.29 3.27
CA GLN A 86 33.66 0.28 2.30
C GLN A 86 34.12 0.89 0.97
N TRP A 87 34.80 2.04 1.02
CA TRP A 87 35.37 2.69 -0.15
C TRP A 87 36.41 1.83 -0.87
N ARG A 88 37.27 1.13 -0.12
CA ARG A 88 38.26 0.20 -0.69
C ARG A 88 37.59 -0.96 -1.42
N SER A 89 36.51 -1.50 -0.88
CA SER A 89 35.70 -2.53 -1.53
C SER A 89 35.01 -2.03 -2.80
N ILE A 90 34.43 -0.82 -2.77
CA ILE A 90 33.82 -0.20 -3.94
C ILE A 90 34.87 -0.01 -5.06
N ARG A 91 36.06 0.47 -4.70
CA ARG A 91 37.15 0.69 -5.67
C ARG A 91 37.72 -0.62 -6.22
N SER A 92 37.79 -1.69 -5.43
CA SER A 92 38.21 -3.01 -5.91
C SER A 92 37.20 -3.60 -6.89
N TRP A 93 35.90 -3.37 -6.65
CA TRP A 93 34.83 -3.79 -7.56
C TRP A 93 34.93 -3.12 -8.93
N ARG A 94 35.17 -1.80 -8.95
CA ARG A 94 35.42 -1.03 -10.17
C ARG A 94 36.65 -1.55 -10.93
N LYS A 95 37.75 -1.85 -10.25
CA LYS A 95 38.96 -2.43 -10.88
C LYS A 95 38.71 -3.78 -11.54
N ALA A 96 37.74 -4.54 -11.03
CA ALA A 96 37.32 -5.81 -11.62
C ALA A 96 36.27 -5.66 -12.74
N GLY A 97 36.04 -4.45 -13.26
CA GLY A 97 35.04 -4.18 -14.29
C GLY A 97 33.59 -4.26 -13.80
N GLY A 98 33.37 -4.14 -12.49
CA GLY A 98 32.04 -4.21 -11.90
C GLY A 98 31.23 -2.92 -12.03
N VAL A 99 29.92 -3.07 -12.01
CA VAL A 99 28.92 -1.99 -11.97
C VAL A 99 28.30 -1.85 -10.58
N ILE A 100 27.68 -0.71 -10.32
CA ILE A 100 27.06 -0.40 -9.02
C ILE A 100 25.56 -0.19 -9.16
N LEU A 101 24.76 -0.79 -8.27
CA LEU A 101 23.35 -0.47 -8.06
C LEU A 101 23.24 0.27 -6.73
N ALA A 102 22.97 1.57 -6.75
CA ALA A 102 22.78 2.39 -5.56
C ALA A 102 21.29 2.46 -5.21
N ILE A 103 20.93 2.17 -3.96
CA ILE A 103 19.55 2.12 -3.49
C ILE A 103 19.44 2.96 -2.22
N GLY A 104 18.56 3.96 -2.22
CA GLY A 104 18.36 4.83 -1.07
C GLY A 104 18.32 6.31 -1.44
N ASP A 105 19.18 7.07 -0.78
CA ASP A 105 19.29 8.52 -0.86
C ASP A 105 20.60 8.97 -1.55
N ILE A 106 21.04 10.19 -1.24
CA ILE A 106 22.25 10.78 -1.80
C ILE A 106 23.53 10.02 -1.41
N VAL A 107 23.58 9.32 -0.27
CA VAL A 107 24.81 8.66 0.19
C VAL A 107 25.25 7.52 -0.75
N PRO A 108 24.42 6.50 -1.04
CA PRO A 108 24.78 5.45 -1.98
C PRO A 108 24.95 5.98 -3.41
N LEU A 109 24.16 6.99 -3.81
CA LEU A 109 24.30 7.65 -5.11
C LEU A 109 25.67 8.33 -5.27
N LEU A 110 26.11 9.07 -4.26
CA LEU A 110 27.40 9.75 -4.25
C LEU A 110 28.55 8.74 -4.26
N LEU A 111 28.49 7.69 -3.45
CA LEU A 111 29.51 6.63 -3.43
C LEU A 111 29.60 5.89 -4.77
N ALA A 112 28.46 5.61 -5.40
CA ALA A 112 28.42 5.03 -6.72
C ALA A 112 29.09 5.93 -7.77
N TRP A 113 28.81 7.23 -7.74
CA TRP A 113 29.47 8.19 -8.62
C TRP A 113 30.97 8.28 -8.36
N LEU A 114 31.37 8.44 -7.10
CA LEU A 114 32.78 8.58 -6.67
C LEU A 114 33.61 7.37 -7.11
N SER A 115 33.04 6.16 -7.08
CA SER A 115 33.73 4.91 -7.47
C SER A 115 34.40 4.99 -8.86
N GLY A 116 33.84 5.80 -9.77
CA GLY A 116 34.22 5.85 -11.18
C GLY A 116 33.64 4.71 -12.03
N ALA A 117 32.85 3.80 -11.45
CA ALA A 117 32.13 2.76 -12.18
C ALA A 117 30.90 3.33 -12.89
N GLU A 118 30.34 2.57 -13.83
CA GLU A 118 28.95 2.79 -14.24
C GLU A 118 28.01 2.36 -13.14
N TYR A 119 26.89 3.05 -13.04
CA TYR A 119 25.96 2.85 -11.94
C TYR A 119 24.51 3.13 -12.32
N TYR A 120 23.64 2.55 -11.51
CA TYR A 120 22.20 2.77 -11.54
C TYR A 120 21.76 3.27 -10.17
N PHE A 121 20.63 3.95 -10.11
CA PHE A 121 20.10 4.50 -8.86
C PHE A 121 18.62 4.17 -8.69
N VAL A 122 18.26 3.56 -7.56
CA VAL A 122 16.88 3.35 -7.13
C VAL A 122 16.57 4.36 -6.02
N GLY A 123 15.72 5.32 -6.32
CA GLY A 123 15.37 6.41 -5.42
C GLY A 123 14.18 6.03 -4.53
N THR A 124 14.44 5.72 -3.26
CA THR A 124 13.41 5.23 -2.32
C THR A 124 12.94 6.29 -1.33
N ALA A 125 13.81 7.25 -1.01
CA ALA A 125 13.58 8.21 0.08
C ALA A 125 12.79 9.46 -0.33
N LYS A 126 12.69 9.76 -1.63
CA LYS A 126 12.16 11.02 -2.14
C LYS A 126 11.06 10.80 -3.17
N SER A 127 10.09 11.71 -3.14
CA SER A 127 8.97 11.77 -4.08
C SER A 127 8.56 13.22 -4.29
N GLU A 128 8.19 13.57 -5.51
CA GLU A 128 7.62 14.89 -5.83
C GLU A 128 6.27 15.11 -5.12
N TYR A 129 5.60 14.05 -4.65
CA TYR A 129 4.37 14.16 -3.84
C TYR A 129 4.56 14.90 -2.51
N TYR A 130 5.79 15.08 -2.02
CA TYR A 130 6.03 15.97 -0.88
C TYR A 130 5.86 17.46 -1.20
N LEU A 131 5.95 17.82 -2.49
CA LEU A 131 5.95 19.19 -2.97
C LEU A 131 4.69 19.53 -3.75
N ARG A 132 4.11 18.57 -4.47
CA ARG A 132 3.03 18.80 -5.42
C ARG A 132 2.19 17.55 -5.64
N ASP A 133 0.98 17.71 -6.14
CA ASP A 133 0.16 16.63 -6.68
C ASP A 133 -0.20 16.93 -8.14
N GLU A 134 -1.20 16.24 -8.68
CA GLU A 134 -1.66 16.44 -10.06
C GLU A 134 -2.29 17.82 -10.29
N ALA A 135 -2.81 18.47 -9.25
CA ALA A 135 -3.39 19.80 -9.33
C ALA A 135 -2.34 20.91 -9.23
N GLY A 136 -1.14 20.60 -8.72
CA GLY A 136 0.00 21.51 -8.67
C GLY A 136 0.68 21.52 -7.31
N GLU A 137 1.29 22.65 -6.98
CA GLU A 137 2.06 22.78 -5.73
C GLU A 137 1.18 22.70 -4.48
N LEU A 138 1.63 21.93 -3.49
CA LEU A 138 0.92 21.83 -2.22
C LEU A 138 1.06 23.12 -1.41
N PRO A 139 -0.02 23.58 -0.74
CA PRO A 139 0.01 24.76 0.12
C PRO A 139 0.75 24.50 1.44
N GLY A 140 1.10 25.56 2.16
CA GLY A 140 1.63 25.48 3.53
C GLY A 140 3.05 24.90 3.66
N ARG A 141 3.78 24.80 2.55
CA ARG A 141 5.17 24.31 2.54
C ARG A 141 6.16 25.41 2.93
N PRO A 142 7.27 25.07 3.61
CA PRO A 142 8.39 25.99 3.78
C PRO A 142 8.91 26.50 2.43
N TRP A 143 9.34 27.76 2.37
CA TRP A 143 9.78 28.39 1.11
C TRP A 143 11.02 27.72 0.48
N TRP A 144 11.83 27.03 1.28
CA TRP A 144 13.01 26.29 0.81
C TRP A 144 12.65 24.91 0.25
N ASP A 145 11.48 24.36 0.57
CA ASP A 145 11.07 23.03 0.12
C ASP A 145 10.80 23.05 -1.38
N GLY A 146 11.67 22.40 -2.13
CA GLY A 146 11.57 22.37 -3.58
C GLY A 146 12.00 23.68 -4.24
N TRP A 147 12.79 24.54 -3.58
CA TRP A 147 13.36 25.78 -4.16
C TRP A 147 14.01 25.55 -5.54
N SER A 148 14.60 24.38 -5.75
CA SER A 148 15.23 24.02 -7.02
C SER A 148 14.27 23.50 -8.11
N GLY A 149 12.96 23.56 -7.85
CA GLY A 149 11.89 23.02 -8.69
C GLY A 149 11.69 21.50 -8.58
N SER A 150 12.39 20.82 -7.66
CA SER A 150 12.31 19.37 -7.46
C SER A 150 12.68 18.98 -6.02
N VAL A 151 12.18 17.83 -5.57
CA VAL A 151 12.57 17.18 -4.31
C VAL A 151 14.03 16.70 -4.34
N TYR A 152 14.53 16.39 -5.54
CA TYR A 152 15.93 16.10 -5.78
C TYR A 152 16.70 17.40 -5.99
N LEU A 153 17.66 17.65 -5.11
CA LEU A 153 18.46 18.85 -5.07
C LEU A 153 19.36 18.92 -6.33
N PRO A 154 19.81 20.12 -6.73
CA PRO A 154 20.57 20.30 -7.97
C PRO A 154 21.79 19.38 -8.09
N TRP A 155 22.49 19.11 -6.99
CA TRP A 155 23.65 18.21 -6.99
C TRP A 155 23.27 16.73 -7.11
N GLU A 156 22.14 16.30 -6.55
CA GLU A 156 21.65 14.92 -6.73
C GLU A 156 21.29 14.70 -8.20
N ARG A 157 20.56 15.64 -8.80
CA ARG A 157 20.24 15.64 -10.23
C ARG A 157 21.50 15.70 -11.10
N TRP A 158 22.49 16.49 -10.70
CA TRP A 158 23.77 16.53 -11.39
C TRP A 158 24.49 15.17 -11.41
N LEU A 159 24.42 14.38 -10.33
CA LEU A 159 24.94 13.01 -10.32
C LEU A 159 24.15 12.14 -11.30
N MET A 160 22.83 12.22 -11.28
CA MET A 160 21.94 11.44 -12.16
C MET A 160 22.12 11.75 -13.66
N THR A 161 22.53 12.96 -14.03
CA THR A 161 22.78 13.34 -15.44
C THR A 161 24.13 12.85 -15.99
N ARG A 162 25.03 12.31 -15.14
CA ARG A 162 26.36 11.88 -15.59
C ARG A 162 26.24 10.72 -16.58
N ARG A 163 27.10 10.67 -17.61
CA ARG A 163 27.13 9.56 -18.60
C ARG A 163 27.26 8.17 -17.98
N ARG A 164 27.93 8.06 -16.82
CA ARG A 164 28.10 6.80 -16.06
C ARG A 164 26.84 6.38 -15.31
N CYS A 165 25.88 7.29 -15.08
CA CYS A 165 24.56 6.93 -14.60
C CYS A 165 23.76 6.38 -15.78
N ARG A 166 23.48 5.08 -15.75
CA ARG A 166 22.86 4.35 -16.87
C ARG A 166 21.33 4.34 -16.76
N GLY A 167 20.80 4.36 -15.54
CA GLY A 167 19.37 4.49 -15.28
C GLY A 167 19.08 4.92 -13.85
N VAL A 168 17.98 5.65 -13.71
CA VAL A 168 17.40 6.10 -12.44
C VAL A 168 15.99 5.53 -12.35
N PHE A 169 15.65 4.94 -11.21
CA PHE A 169 14.37 4.29 -10.93
C PHE A 169 13.74 4.95 -9.69
N PRO A 170 13.01 6.07 -9.87
CA PRO A 170 12.24 6.66 -8.78
C PRO A 170 11.08 5.76 -8.38
N ARG A 171 10.61 5.94 -7.14
CA ARG A 171 9.51 5.14 -6.57
C ARG A 171 8.12 5.42 -7.14
N ASP A 172 7.93 6.52 -7.89
CA ASP A 172 6.62 6.90 -8.42
C ASP A 172 6.70 7.59 -9.80
N THR A 173 5.59 7.53 -10.51
CA THR A 173 5.43 8.05 -11.87
C THR A 173 5.64 9.56 -11.96
N LEU A 174 5.10 10.34 -11.01
CA LEU A 174 5.18 11.81 -11.02
C LEU A 174 6.65 12.27 -10.95
N THR A 175 7.40 11.69 -10.02
CA THR A 175 8.83 11.93 -9.84
C THR A 175 9.62 11.53 -11.08
N THR A 176 9.29 10.37 -11.65
CA THR A 176 9.94 9.90 -12.87
C THR A 176 9.74 10.86 -14.05
N GLN A 177 8.51 11.28 -14.31
CA GLN A 177 8.20 12.20 -15.41
C GLN A 177 8.92 13.54 -15.25
N LEU A 178 8.99 14.08 -14.03
CA LEU A 178 9.67 15.34 -13.77
C LEU A 178 11.20 15.24 -13.94
N LEU A 179 11.82 14.17 -13.47
CA LEU A 179 13.26 13.94 -13.69
C LEU A 179 13.57 13.71 -15.18
N ALA A 180 12.72 12.96 -15.90
CA ALA A 180 12.87 12.73 -17.34
C ALA A 180 12.82 14.03 -18.15
N ARG A 181 11.87 14.94 -17.83
CA ARG A 181 11.79 16.28 -18.46
C ARG A 181 13.05 17.13 -18.25
N GLN A 182 13.85 16.81 -17.24
CA GLN A 182 15.12 17.49 -16.95
C GLN A 182 16.33 16.79 -17.59
N GLY A 183 16.11 15.83 -18.50
CA GLY A 183 17.16 15.13 -19.23
C GLY A 183 17.85 14.01 -18.43
N ILE A 184 17.28 13.59 -17.29
CA ILE A 184 17.76 12.43 -16.54
C ILE A 184 17.18 11.15 -17.17
N LYS A 185 17.98 10.08 -17.25
CA LYS A 185 17.54 8.75 -17.71
C LYS A 185 16.68 8.06 -16.64
N ALA A 186 15.52 8.63 -16.35
CA ALA A 186 14.58 8.13 -15.36
C ALA A 186 13.57 7.18 -16.02
N PHE A 187 13.34 6.02 -15.40
CA PHE A 187 12.44 4.97 -15.89
C PHE A 187 11.38 4.65 -14.85
N ASP A 188 10.13 4.62 -15.29
CA ASP A 188 8.99 4.35 -14.42
C ASP A 188 8.76 2.84 -14.34
N LEU A 189 9.42 2.21 -13.37
CA LEU A 189 9.34 0.76 -13.16
C LEU A 189 8.55 0.40 -11.90
N GLY A 190 7.95 1.38 -11.22
CA GLY A 190 7.23 1.21 -9.95
C GLY A 190 8.13 1.09 -8.71
N ASN A 191 7.53 0.70 -7.58
CA ASN A 191 8.18 0.68 -6.27
C ASN A 191 8.36 -0.74 -5.73
N PRO A 192 9.60 -1.26 -5.59
CA PRO A 192 9.82 -2.63 -5.09
C PRO A 192 9.35 -2.87 -3.65
N MET A 193 9.05 -1.81 -2.90
CA MET A 193 8.37 -1.92 -1.60
C MET A 193 7.01 -2.64 -1.68
N MET A 194 6.37 -2.62 -2.86
CA MET A 194 5.06 -3.24 -3.10
C MET A 194 5.16 -4.72 -3.52
N ASP A 195 6.37 -5.25 -3.79
CA ASP A 195 6.54 -6.56 -4.41
C ASP A 195 6.12 -7.74 -3.52
N ASP A 196 6.07 -7.57 -2.19
CA ASP A 196 5.59 -8.61 -1.26
C ASP A 196 4.06 -8.69 -1.19
N LEU A 197 3.36 -7.84 -1.93
CA LEU A 197 1.91 -7.67 -1.88
C LEU A 197 1.25 -8.11 -3.19
N GLU A 198 1.82 -9.10 -3.87
CA GLU A 198 1.10 -9.81 -4.93
C GLU A 198 -0.16 -10.43 -4.34
N GLU A 199 -1.31 -10.17 -4.95
CA GLU A 199 -2.55 -10.86 -4.60
C GLU A 199 -2.33 -12.36 -4.80
N PRO A 200 -2.79 -13.23 -3.88
CA PRO A 200 -2.80 -14.65 -4.19
C PRO A 200 -3.59 -14.83 -5.50
N GLU A 201 -2.98 -15.47 -6.50
CA GLU A 201 -3.73 -15.90 -7.68
C GLU A 201 -4.94 -16.67 -7.17
N PHE A 202 -6.13 -16.10 -7.36
CA PHE A 202 -7.37 -16.84 -7.14
C PHE A 202 -7.36 -17.91 -8.22
N ASN A 203 -6.86 -19.10 -7.90
CA ASN A 203 -6.96 -20.24 -8.77
C ASN A 203 -8.45 -20.47 -9.01
N SER A 204 -8.97 -20.01 -10.14
CA SER A 204 -10.34 -20.28 -10.59
C SER A 204 -10.53 -21.74 -11.02
N GLU A 205 -9.55 -22.59 -10.76
CA GLU A 205 -9.70 -24.04 -10.78
C GLU A 205 -10.44 -24.47 -9.50
N LEU A 206 -11.76 -24.27 -9.50
CA LEU A 206 -12.65 -25.16 -8.77
C LEU A 206 -12.29 -26.59 -9.18
N PRO A 207 -12.07 -27.53 -8.25
CA PRO A 207 -11.96 -28.92 -8.62
C PRO A 207 -13.26 -29.32 -9.32
N ASN A 208 -13.16 -29.79 -10.57
CA ASN A 208 -14.22 -30.52 -11.24
C ASN A 208 -14.47 -31.83 -10.48
N GLU A 209 -15.06 -31.75 -9.29
CA GLU A 209 -15.84 -32.85 -8.76
C GLU A 209 -17.23 -32.72 -9.37
N GLU A 210 -17.54 -33.62 -10.30
CA GLU A 210 -18.90 -33.90 -10.72
C GLU A 210 -19.73 -34.26 -9.48
N VAL A 211 -20.38 -33.26 -8.88
CA VAL A 211 -21.46 -33.47 -7.94
C VAL A 211 -22.62 -34.05 -8.73
N THR A 212 -22.63 -35.38 -8.85
CA THR A 212 -23.78 -36.12 -9.35
C THR A 212 -24.92 -35.93 -8.35
N VAL A 213 -25.78 -34.95 -8.61
CA VAL A 213 -27.04 -34.77 -7.89
C VAL A 213 -27.91 -36.00 -8.16
N ARG A 214 -27.86 -36.99 -7.26
CA ARG A 214 -28.87 -38.05 -7.20
C ARG A 214 -30.18 -37.43 -6.73
N LEU A 215 -31.05 -37.08 -7.67
CA LEU A 215 -32.47 -36.85 -7.44
C LEU A 215 -33.05 -38.09 -6.74
N ARG A 216 -33.30 -38.00 -5.43
CA ARG A 216 -34.14 -38.98 -4.72
C ARG A 216 -35.59 -38.63 -5.02
N SER A 217 -36.28 -39.55 -5.69
CA SER A 217 -37.73 -39.53 -5.87
C SER A 217 -38.46 -39.51 -4.52
N PRO A 218 -39.61 -38.84 -4.40
CA PRO A 218 -40.33 -38.70 -3.14
C PRO A 218 -40.94 -40.04 -2.71
N SER A 219 -40.63 -40.46 -1.48
CA SER A 219 -41.28 -41.57 -0.80
C SER A 219 -42.66 -41.17 -0.26
N LYS A 220 -43.65 -42.04 -0.49
CA LYS A 220 -45.05 -41.93 -0.04
C LYS A 220 -45.18 -41.67 1.47
N PRO A 221 -46.21 -40.94 1.92
CA PRO A 221 -46.55 -40.84 3.34
C PRO A 221 -47.30 -42.09 3.83
N GLU A 222 -46.90 -42.60 5.00
CA GLU A 222 -47.66 -43.57 5.79
C GLU A 222 -48.66 -42.86 6.73
N PRO A 223 -49.74 -43.53 7.16
CA PRO A 223 -50.92 -42.86 7.71
C PRO A 223 -50.84 -42.66 9.23
N GLU A 224 -51.13 -41.45 9.70
CA GLU A 224 -51.42 -41.19 11.11
C GLU A 224 -52.90 -41.40 11.43
N LYS A 225 -53.13 -42.01 12.60
CA LYS A 225 -54.42 -42.42 13.13
C LYS A 225 -55.23 -41.23 13.65
N SER A 226 -56.50 -41.27 13.28
CA SER A 226 -57.71 -40.62 13.82
C SER A 226 -57.72 -40.26 15.32
N ILE A 227 -58.05 -38.99 15.61
CA ILE A 227 -58.91 -38.56 16.74
C ILE A 227 -59.86 -37.45 16.23
N GLU A 228 -61.15 -37.60 16.54
CA GLU A 228 -62.32 -36.82 16.09
C GLU A 228 -62.56 -35.47 16.83
N PRO A 229 -63.48 -34.61 16.34
CA PRO A 229 -63.44 -33.16 16.52
C PRO A 229 -64.53 -32.57 17.42
N SER A 230 -64.29 -31.37 17.95
CA SER A 230 -65.28 -30.36 18.35
C SER A 230 -64.51 -29.08 18.73
N GLN A 231 -64.93 -27.84 18.50
CA GLN A 231 -66.13 -27.24 17.97
C GLN A 231 -65.80 -25.81 17.48
N ILE A 232 -66.67 -25.31 16.62
CA ILE A 232 -66.72 -24.04 15.89
C ILE A 232 -66.75 -22.80 16.81
N HIS A 233 -66.08 -21.70 16.45
CA HIS A 233 -66.64 -20.33 16.38
C HIS A 233 -65.62 -19.26 15.93
N SER A 234 -65.84 -18.68 14.74
CA SER A 234 -65.68 -17.24 14.48
C SER A 234 -67.01 -16.55 14.85
N PRO A 235 -67.20 -15.20 14.86
CA PRO A 235 -66.38 -14.12 14.28
C PRO A 235 -66.30 -12.83 15.15
N SER A 236 -65.58 -11.79 14.68
CA SER A 236 -66.09 -10.38 14.55
C SER A 236 -64.99 -9.32 14.43
N LYS A 237 -64.97 -8.60 13.28
CA LYS A 237 -64.70 -7.14 13.16
C LYS A 237 -66.02 -6.38 13.46
N PRO A 238 -66.14 -5.02 13.48
CA PRO A 238 -65.23 -3.91 13.13
C PRO A 238 -65.18 -2.80 14.23
N GLU A 239 -64.43 -1.70 14.13
CA GLU A 239 -64.81 -0.37 13.59
C GLU A 239 -63.64 0.61 13.87
N SER A 240 -63.18 1.42 12.89
CA SER A 240 -63.55 2.83 12.63
C SER A 240 -62.90 3.81 13.64
N SER A 241 -62.42 5.04 13.37
CA SER A 241 -62.23 5.95 12.24
C SER A 241 -61.35 7.10 12.76
N GLN A 242 -60.59 7.80 11.91
CA GLN A 242 -60.64 9.26 11.72
C GLN A 242 -59.36 9.81 11.07
N SER A 243 -59.59 10.41 9.92
CA SER A 243 -58.74 11.26 9.10
C SER A 243 -58.76 12.71 9.61
N ILE A 244 -57.68 13.47 9.45
CA ILE A 244 -57.72 14.88 9.00
C ILE A 244 -56.53 15.13 8.06
N GLU A 245 -56.83 15.87 7.00
CA GLU A 245 -56.12 16.04 5.73
C GLU A 245 -55.38 17.42 5.66
N PRO A 246 -54.91 17.96 4.52
CA PRO A 246 -53.56 18.52 4.36
C PRO A 246 -53.57 20.03 4.00
N SER A 247 -52.42 20.57 3.56
CA SER A 247 -52.39 21.87 2.87
C SER A 247 -51.34 21.89 1.75
N GLN A 248 -51.83 22.15 0.53
CA GLN A 248 -51.09 22.46 -0.69
C GLN A 248 -51.01 24.00 -0.88
N ASN A 249 -50.01 24.44 -1.67
CA ASN A 249 -50.04 25.51 -2.69
C ASN A 249 -48.61 25.55 -3.30
N VAL A 250 -48.33 25.12 -4.53
CA VAL A 250 -48.64 25.66 -5.88
C VAL A 250 -48.23 27.13 -6.05
N VAL A 251 -47.24 27.40 -6.91
CA VAL A 251 -47.31 28.31 -8.09
C VAL A 251 -46.16 27.98 -9.08
N THR A 252 -46.52 28.03 -10.36
CA THR A 252 -45.83 27.77 -11.64
C THR A 252 -45.33 29.05 -12.32
N GLU A 253 -44.29 28.97 -13.17
CA GLU A 253 -44.05 29.74 -14.44
C GLU A 253 -42.77 29.17 -15.12
N ARG A 254 -42.73 28.55 -16.33
CA ARG A 254 -42.85 29.01 -17.75
C ARG A 254 -41.89 30.18 -18.08
N SER A 255 -41.05 30.27 -19.13
CA SER A 255 -40.94 29.65 -20.48
C SER A 255 -39.63 30.07 -21.22
N ARG A 256 -39.35 29.41 -22.38
CA ARG A 256 -38.63 29.87 -23.62
C ARG A 256 -37.08 29.96 -23.59
N SER A 257 -36.30 29.18 -24.36
CA SER A 257 -36.14 29.03 -25.84
C SER A 257 -35.43 30.21 -26.54
N THR A 258 -34.22 29.98 -27.09
CA THR A 258 -33.74 30.50 -28.40
C THR A 258 -32.31 30.03 -28.70
N GLU A 259 -32.16 29.26 -29.77
CA GLU A 259 -31.03 29.25 -30.72
C GLU A 259 -31.45 30.12 -31.93
N PRO A 260 -30.57 30.62 -32.84
CA PRO A 260 -30.03 29.75 -33.91
C PRO A 260 -28.71 30.18 -34.65
N ALA A 261 -28.15 29.24 -35.45
CA ALA A 261 -27.61 29.37 -36.84
C ALA A 261 -26.40 30.31 -37.15
N GLN A 262 -25.45 30.11 -38.10
CA GLN A 262 -25.32 29.26 -39.31
C GLN A 262 -23.92 29.44 -39.98
N GLY A 263 -23.50 28.45 -40.80
CA GLY A 263 -22.71 28.58 -42.07
C GLY A 263 -21.17 28.61 -41.98
N VAL A 264 -20.34 28.08 -42.90
CA VAL A 264 -20.46 27.69 -44.33
C VAL A 264 -19.33 26.71 -44.74
N ASP A 265 -19.60 25.97 -45.82
CA ASP A 265 -18.89 24.93 -46.61
C ASP A 265 -17.47 25.17 -47.14
N THR A 266 -16.76 24.07 -47.49
CA THR A 266 -16.13 23.75 -48.82
C THR A 266 -15.44 22.37 -48.77
N GLU A 267 -15.95 21.35 -49.48
CA GLU A 267 -15.56 20.81 -50.80
C GLU A 267 -14.35 19.82 -50.87
N LEU A 268 -14.72 18.56 -51.16
CA LEU A 268 -14.22 17.62 -52.20
C LEU A 268 -12.72 17.19 -52.24
N ILE A 269 -12.49 15.86 -52.26
CA ILE A 269 -12.06 15.04 -53.42
C ILE A 269 -11.48 13.67 -52.92
N ASN A 270 -11.96 12.57 -53.56
CA ASN A 270 -11.33 11.25 -53.73
C ASN A 270 -11.24 10.26 -52.53
N THR A 271 -11.48 8.95 -52.63
CA THR A 271 -11.74 8.03 -53.76
C THR A 271 -12.32 6.73 -53.18
N GLU A 272 -13.21 6.11 -53.95
CA GLU A 272 -13.71 4.74 -53.78
C GLU A 272 -12.59 3.72 -53.56
N LEU A 273 -12.50 3.14 -52.36
CA LEU A 273 -11.97 1.79 -52.08
C LEU A 273 -12.04 1.57 -50.57
N SER A 274 -13.20 1.14 -50.07
CA SER A 274 -13.40 0.40 -48.80
C SER A 274 -14.88 0.43 -48.41
N GLN A 275 -15.75 -0.20 -49.21
CA GLN A 275 -17.11 -0.53 -48.78
C GLN A 275 -17.29 -2.02 -48.94
N SER A 276 -16.81 -2.79 -47.96
CA SER A 276 -17.28 -4.16 -47.71
C SER A 276 -16.72 -4.84 -46.44
N VAL A 277 -15.97 -4.15 -45.55
CA VAL A 277 -15.36 -4.82 -44.38
C VAL A 277 -15.74 -4.22 -43.01
N ASP A 278 -16.31 -3.01 -42.95
CA ASP A 278 -16.50 -2.33 -41.65
C ASP A 278 -17.90 -2.45 -41.01
N ALA A 279 -18.88 -3.06 -41.69
CA ALA A 279 -20.24 -3.16 -41.16
C ALA A 279 -20.45 -4.38 -40.22
N GLU A 280 -19.80 -5.51 -40.47
CA GLU A 280 -19.93 -6.72 -39.64
C GLU A 280 -19.00 -6.71 -38.40
N LEU A 281 -17.90 -5.95 -38.45
CA LEU A 281 -16.98 -5.82 -37.30
C LEU A 281 -17.49 -4.81 -36.26
N SER A 282 -18.26 -3.80 -36.67
CA SER A 282 -18.74 -2.75 -35.77
C SER A 282 -19.95 -3.20 -34.92
N GLN A 283 -20.81 -4.08 -35.45
CA GLN A 283 -21.97 -4.58 -34.70
C GLN A 283 -21.63 -5.68 -33.68
N SER A 284 -20.56 -6.46 -33.93
CA SER A 284 -20.09 -7.50 -32.99
C SER A 284 -19.33 -6.89 -31.81
N VAL A 285 -18.51 -5.87 -32.06
CA VAL A 285 -17.70 -5.21 -31.01
C VAL A 285 -18.54 -4.34 -30.07
N ASP A 286 -19.58 -3.66 -30.55
CA ASP A 286 -20.42 -2.82 -29.69
C ASP A 286 -21.42 -3.63 -28.84
N THR A 287 -21.83 -4.81 -29.30
CA THR A 287 -22.73 -5.71 -28.55
C THR A 287 -21.98 -6.46 -27.46
N GLU A 288 -20.79 -6.98 -27.74
CA GLU A 288 -19.94 -7.65 -26.73
C GLU A 288 -19.43 -6.67 -25.68
N ARG A 289 -19.07 -5.44 -26.07
CA ARG A 289 -18.59 -4.41 -25.14
C ARG A 289 -19.71 -3.83 -24.27
N SER A 290 -20.95 -3.75 -24.77
CA SER A 290 -22.09 -3.34 -23.96
C SER A 290 -22.51 -4.46 -22.98
N GLN A 291 -22.49 -5.72 -23.42
CA GLN A 291 -22.78 -6.87 -22.55
C GLN A 291 -21.69 -7.13 -21.51
N SER A 292 -20.41 -6.89 -21.83
CA SER A 292 -19.31 -7.05 -20.87
C SER A 292 -19.30 -5.94 -19.82
N VAL A 293 -19.58 -4.70 -20.22
CA VAL A 293 -19.65 -3.55 -19.29
C VAL A 293 -20.89 -3.65 -18.41
N ASP A 294 -22.03 -4.10 -18.93
CA ASP A 294 -23.24 -4.31 -18.12
C ASP A 294 -23.13 -5.55 -17.21
N ALA A 295 -22.41 -6.60 -17.61
CA ALA A 295 -22.14 -7.77 -16.76
C ALA A 295 -21.11 -7.46 -15.64
N GLU A 296 -20.04 -6.72 -15.93
CA GLU A 296 -19.07 -6.26 -14.92
C GLU A 296 -19.69 -5.21 -13.98
N ARG A 297 -20.56 -4.34 -14.50
CA ARG A 297 -21.31 -3.37 -13.68
C ARG A 297 -22.39 -4.03 -12.85
N SER A 298 -23.06 -5.06 -13.36
CA SER A 298 -24.02 -5.85 -12.57
C SER A 298 -23.32 -6.72 -11.54
N GLN A 299 -22.16 -7.32 -11.86
CA GLN A 299 -21.35 -8.08 -10.89
C GLN A 299 -20.70 -7.19 -9.82
N SER A 300 -20.27 -5.97 -10.15
CA SER A 300 -19.74 -5.01 -9.16
C SER A 300 -20.85 -4.41 -8.29
N VAL A 301 -22.03 -4.11 -8.87
CA VAL A 301 -23.19 -3.62 -8.12
C VAL A 301 -23.82 -4.73 -7.26
N ASP A 302 -23.82 -5.98 -7.71
CA ASP A 302 -24.30 -7.13 -6.94
C ASP A 302 -23.30 -7.57 -5.85
N ALA A 303 -21.98 -7.45 -6.10
CA ALA A 303 -20.95 -7.62 -5.06
C ALA A 303 -20.99 -6.50 -4.00
N GLU A 304 -21.43 -5.29 -4.37
CA GLU A 304 -21.69 -4.20 -3.43
C GLU A 304 -23.04 -4.35 -2.68
N ARG A 305 -24.01 -5.07 -3.24
CA ARG A 305 -25.35 -5.28 -2.64
C ARG A 305 -25.52 -6.54 -1.81
N SER A 306 -24.53 -7.43 -1.73
CA SER A 306 -24.59 -8.65 -0.92
C SER A 306 -23.64 -8.66 0.31
N ARG A 307 -23.37 -7.51 0.94
CA ARG A 307 -22.66 -7.48 2.24
C ARG A 307 -23.57 -7.94 3.38
N SER A 308 -23.64 -9.25 3.56
CA SER A 308 -24.17 -9.91 4.76
C SER A 308 -23.25 -9.63 5.96
N VAL A 309 -23.54 -8.61 6.78
CA VAL A 309 -22.95 -8.34 8.12
C VAL A 309 -21.47 -8.76 8.28
N ASP A 310 -20.60 -8.38 7.35
CA ASP A 310 -19.17 -8.64 7.51
C ASP A 310 -18.60 -7.72 8.59
N ALA A 311 -17.75 -8.27 9.46
CA ALA A 311 -17.12 -7.50 10.52
C ALA A 311 -16.17 -6.45 9.92
N LEU A 312 -16.21 -5.22 10.44
CA LEU A 312 -15.25 -4.18 10.07
C LEU A 312 -13.88 -4.52 10.67
N THR A 313 -12.89 -4.74 9.80
CA THR A 313 -11.55 -5.17 10.20
C THR A 313 -10.56 -4.01 10.18
N ILE A 314 -9.91 -3.73 11.32
CA ILE A 314 -9.01 -2.59 11.47
C ILE A 314 -7.62 -3.08 11.89
N LEU A 315 -6.60 -2.75 11.10
CA LEU A 315 -5.20 -3.06 11.36
C LEU A 315 -4.52 -1.96 12.18
N PHE A 316 -3.81 -2.35 13.22
CA PHE A 316 -3.03 -1.47 14.10
C PHE A 316 -1.53 -1.70 13.90
N LEU A 317 -0.80 -0.62 13.63
CA LEU A 317 0.65 -0.66 13.32
C LEU A 317 1.43 0.22 14.31
N PRO A 318 1.99 -0.33 15.40
CA PRO A 318 2.68 0.44 16.45
C PRO A 318 4.04 1.02 16.03
N GLY A 319 4.58 0.60 14.89
CA GLY A 319 5.97 0.81 14.52
C GLY A 319 6.86 -0.34 15.00
N SER A 320 8.14 -0.29 14.64
CA SER A 320 9.04 -1.46 14.76
C SER A 320 10.11 -1.35 15.85
N ARG A 321 10.41 -0.16 16.37
CA ARG A 321 11.56 0.02 17.27
C ARG A 321 11.17 0.43 18.70
N PRO A 322 11.70 -0.27 19.71
CA PRO A 322 11.52 0.11 21.11
C PRO A 322 12.40 1.31 21.50
N PRO A 323 12.05 2.05 22.58
CA PRO A 323 10.84 1.89 23.40
C PRO A 323 9.60 2.52 22.76
N GLU A 324 9.77 3.35 21.71
CA GLU A 324 8.69 4.13 21.09
C GLU A 324 7.51 3.27 20.62
N ALA A 325 7.76 2.10 20.02
CA ALA A 325 6.69 1.20 19.59
C ALA A 325 5.79 0.74 20.76
N TYR A 326 6.33 0.55 21.97
CA TYR A 326 5.55 0.18 23.16
C TYR A 326 4.71 1.36 23.69
N ASP A 327 5.19 2.59 23.55
CA ASP A 327 4.42 3.78 23.91
C ASP A 327 3.32 4.08 22.88
N ASN A 328 3.63 3.89 21.59
CA ASN A 328 2.66 3.95 20.50
C ASN A 328 1.55 2.92 20.70
N TRP A 329 1.88 1.70 21.15
CA TRP A 329 0.89 0.66 21.45
C TRP A 329 -0.19 1.12 22.44
N LYS A 330 0.18 1.87 23.48
CA LYS A 330 -0.78 2.43 24.45
C LYS A 330 -1.73 3.44 23.80
N LEU A 331 -1.27 4.19 22.81
CA LEU A 331 -2.10 5.11 22.02
C LEU A 331 -3.03 4.33 21.08
N LEU A 332 -2.56 3.23 20.50
CA LEU A 332 -3.39 2.39 19.65
C LEU A 332 -4.51 1.67 20.43
N ILE A 333 -4.27 1.27 21.68
CA ILE A 333 -5.35 0.74 22.55
C ILE A 333 -6.44 1.79 22.80
N LYS A 334 -6.08 3.07 22.94
CA LYS A 334 -7.07 4.17 23.02
C LYS A 334 -7.84 4.35 21.73
N ALA A 335 -7.17 4.22 20.58
CA ALA A 335 -7.82 4.27 19.28
C ALA A 335 -8.79 3.08 19.08
N MET A 336 -8.43 1.89 19.55
CA MET A 336 -9.33 0.73 19.58
C MET A 336 -10.62 1.02 20.35
N ASP A 337 -10.51 1.70 21.50
CA ASP A 337 -11.67 2.11 22.29
C ASP A 337 -12.53 3.16 21.55
N SER A 338 -11.89 4.15 20.91
CA SER A 338 -12.59 5.12 20.03
C SER A 338 -13.39 4.42 18.92
N CYS A 339 -12.81 3.42 18.25
CA CYS A 339 -13.53 2.63 17.25
C CYS A 339 -14.73 1.91 17.86
N ARG A 340 -14.55 1.22 18.99
CA ARG A 340 -15.64 0.49 19.65
C ARG A 340 -16.81 1.41 20.04
N GLN A 341 -16.52 2.59 20.55
CA GLN A 341 -17.54 3.58 20.92
C GLN A 341 -18.29 4.10 19.68
N GLN A 342 -17.60 4.30 18.56
CA GLN A 342 -18.21 4.77 17.32
C GLN A 342 -19.08 3.70 16.63
N PHE A 343 -18.76 2.42 16.83
CA PHE A 343 -19.37 1.28 16.14
C PHE A 343 -20.01 0.28 17.12
N PRO A 344 -21.01 0.68 17.94
CA PRO A 344 -21.53 -0.16 19.03
C PRO A 344 -22.34 -1.39 18.56
N HIS A 345 -22.84 -1.36 17.32
CA HIS A 345 -23.68 -2.42 16.74
C HIS A 345 -23.01 -3.14 15.56
N GLN A 346 -21.82 -2.70 15.15
CA GLN A 346 -21.06 -3.33 14.07
C GLN A 346 -20.06 -4.32 14.68
N PRO A 347 -20.01 -5.57 14.20
CA PRO A 347 -18.94 -6.48 14.59
C PRO A 347 -17.58 -5.90 14.20
N LEU A 348 -16.63 -5.89 15.15
CA LEU A 348 -15.28 -5.36 14.96
C LEU A 348 -14.23 -6.45 15.16
N VAL A 349 -13.27 -6.50 14.23
CA VAL A 349 -12.06 -7.33 14.35
C VAL A 349 -10.84 -6.43 14.27
N PHE A 350 -9.97 -6.50 15.26
CA PHE A 350 -8.72 -5.76 15.29
C PHE A 350 -7.55 -6.70 14.99
N LEU A 351 -6.71 -6.31 14.05
CA LEU A 351 -5.46 -6.98 13.73
C LEU A 351 -4.29 -6.11 14.20
N ALA A 352 -3.24 -6.71 14.70
CA ALA A 352 -2.02 -6.02 15.07
C ALA A 352 -0.83 -6.79 14.51
N ALA A 353 -0.22 -6.24 13.47
CA ALA A 353 1.00 -6.79 12.90
C ALA A 353 2.21 -6.24 13.67
N ILE A 354 2.83 -7.10 14.45
CA ILE A 354 3.92 -6.79 15.38
C ILE A 354 5.23 -7.30 14.78
N VAL A 355 6.29 -6.51 14.77
CA VAL A 355 7.58 -7.03 14.29
C VAL A 355 8.17 -8.05 15.28
N PRO A 356 8.90 -9.08 14.82
CA PRO A 356 9.50 -10.11 15.68
C PRO A 356 10.44 -9.57 16.77
N SER A 357 11.02 -8.38 16.57
CA SER A 357 11.92 -7.74 17.53
C SER A 357 11.22 -7.11 18.75
N LEU A 358 9.89 -7.00 18.73
CA LEU A 358 9.11 -6.52 19.87
C LEU A 358 8.68 -7.68 20.75
N ASP A 359 8.78 -7.47 22.05
CA ASP A 359 8.37 -8.42 23.07
C ASP A 359 6.85 -8.40 23.24
N LEU A 360 6.21 -9.52 22.93
CA LEU A 360 4.77 -9.68 23.05
C LEU A 360 4.32 -9.58 24.51
N GLU A 361 5.11 -10.01 25.50
CA GLU A 361 4.72 -9.93 26.91
C GLU A 361 4.53 -8.47 27.35
N ILE A 362 5.41 -7.57 26.91
CA ILE A 362 5.29 -6.12 27.16
C ILE A 362 4.01 -5.56 26.55
N LEU A 363 3.63 -6.02 25.36
CA LEU A 363 2.40 -5.57 24.67
C LEU A 363 1.11 -6.10 25.32
N GLN A 364 1.17 -7.25 25.98
CA GLN A 364 0.02 -7.84 26.66
C GLN A 364 -0.37 -7.11 27.95
N GLN A 365 0.60 -6.58 28.70
CA GLN A 365 0.34 -5.95 30.01
C GLN A 365 -0.65 -4.75 29.91
N PRO A 366 -0.49 -3.80 28.96
CA PRO A 366 -1.46 -2.74 28.74
C PRO A 366 -2.84 -3.26 28.29
N LEU A 367 -2.91 -4.32 27.48
CA LEU A 367 -4.20 -4.88 27.07
C LEU A 367 -5.01 -5.36 28.27
N ARG A 368 -4.36 -6.13 29.17
CA ARG A 368 -5.01 -6.67 30.37
C ARG A 368 -5.48 -5.56 31.31
N SER A 369 -4.67 -4.52 31.52
CA SER A 369 -5.07 -3.39 32.37
C SER A 369 -6.24 -2.58 31.79
N TRP A 370 -6.43 -2.62 30.47
CA TRP A 370 -7.57 -2.02 29.77
C TRP A 370 -8.75 -2.98 29.61
N GLY A 371 -8.74 -4.15 30.27
CA GLY A 371 -9.87 -5.08 30.32
C GLY A 371 -9.95 -6.08 29.16
N TRP A 372 -8.95 -6.13 28.28
CA TRP A 372 -8.87 -7.18 27.26
C TRP A 372 -8.47 -8.51 27.90
N GLN A 373 -9.28 -9.54 27.67
CA GLN A 373 -9.06 -10.87 28.22
C GLN A 373 -8.44 -11.78 27.16
N PRO A 374 -7.38 -12.55 27.49
CA PRO A 374 -6.90 -13.60 26.61
C PRO A 374 -8.03 -14.56 26.27
N CYS A 375 -8.13 -14.96 25.01
CA CYS A 375 -9.10 -15.95 24.56
C CYS A 375 -8.44 -16.90 23.56
N THR A 376 -9.05 -18.05 23.35
CA THR A 376 -8.80 -18.86 22.16
C THR A 376 -9.76 -18.39 21.07
N LEU A 377 -9.23 -17.90 19.95
CA LEU A 377 -10.06 -17.34 18.88
C LEU A 377 -10.97 -18.40 18.24
N PRO A 378 -12.16 -17.98 17.76
CA PRO A 378 -12.88 -18.65 16.69
C PRO A 378 -12.12 -18.43 15.37
N THR A 379 -11.87 -19.51 14.64
CA THR A 379 -11.33 -19.51 13.27
C THR A 379 -12.16 -18.56 12.39
N THR A 380 -11.62 -17.43 11.89
CA THR A 380 -12.12 -16.64 10.73
C THR A 380 -11.46 -15.25 10.67
N CYS A 381 -10.19 -15.18 10.24
CA CYS A 381 -9.51 -13.90 9.97
C CYS A 381 -8.56 -13.96 8.77
N GLY A 382 -8.64 -15.03 7.96
CA GLY A 382 -7.70 -15.28 6.86
C GLY A 382 -6.26 -15.63 7.28
N LEU A 383 -5.95 -15.62 8.58
CA LEU A 383 -4.67 -16.01 9.16
C LEU A 383 -4.68 -17.51 9.51
N THR A 384 -3.60 -18.22 9.22
CA THR A 384 -3.45 -19.64 9.60
C THR A 384 -3.10 -19.77 11.10
N PRO A 385 -3.35 -20.94 11.73
CA PRO A 385 -2.95 -21.18 13.12
C PRO A 385 -1.46 -20.91 13.40
N GLU A 386 -0.57 -21.14 12.42
CA GLU A 386 0.86 -20.88 12.52
C GLU A 386 1.21 -19.38 12.45
N GLN A 387 0.32 -18.59 11.84
CA GLN A 387 0.44 -17.13 11.73
C GLN A 387 -0.19 -16.42 12.93
N HIS A 388 -1.03 -17.09 13.72
CA HIS A 388 -1.57 -16.53 14.96
C HIS A 388 -0.53 -16.55 16.08
N SER A 389 -0.30 -15.40 16.71
CA SER A 389 0.58 -15.36 17.90
C SER A 389 -0.23 -15.24 19.18
N LEU A 390 -1.17 -14.28 19.27
CA LEU A 390 -1.99 -14.08 20.48
C LEU A 390 -3.38 -13.53 20.15
N SER A 391 -4.32 -13.78 21.05
CA SER A 391 -5.74 -13.49 20.86
C SER A 391 -6.36 -12.92 22.12
N PHE A 392 -7.10 -11.83 21.95
CA PHE A 392 -7.76 -11.11 23.03
C PHE A 392 -9.20 -10.79 22.65
N ARG A 393 -10.08 -10.80 23.65
CA ARG A 393 -11.46 -10.37 23.49
C ARG A 393 -11.81 -9.30 24.50
N TYR A 394 -12.57 -8.31 24.05
CA TYR A 394 -13.28 -7.39 24.92
C TYR A 394 -14.72 -7.29 24.42
N SER A 395 -15.67 -7.75 25.24
CA SER A 395 -17.09 -7.86 24.85
C SER A 395 -17.22 -8.65 23.53
N GLN A 396 -17.81 -8.07 22.48
CA GLN A 396 -17.97 -8.69 21.15
C GLN A 396 -16.80 -8.42 20.19
N THR A 397 -15.80 -7.63 20.59
CA THR A 397 -14.65 -7.27 19.73
C THR A 397 -13.49 -8.21 19.97
N ASN A 398 -12.89 -8.70 18.89
CA ASN A 398 -11.68 -9.52 18.93
C ASN A 398 -10.45 -8.71 18.52
N LEU A 399 -9.30 -9.02 19.13
CA LEU A 399 -7.99 -8.48 18.80
C LEU A 399 -6.99 -9.62 18.60
N ILE A 400 -6.24 -9.55 17.52
CA ILE A 400 -5.27 -10.57 17.10
C ILE A 400 -3.91 -9.93 16.95
N LEU A 401 -2.93 -10.45 17.67
CA LEU A 401 -1.54 -10.05 17.50
C LEU A 401 -0.82 -11.16 16.73
N THR A 402 -0.06 -10.76 15.72
CA THR A 402 0.77 -11.67 14.93
C THR A 402 2.16 -11.10 14.71
N GLN A 403 3.19 -11.95 14.76
CA GLN A 403 4.54 -11.62 14.32
C GLN A 403 4.90 -12.16 12.94
N ASN A 404 4.03 -12.99 12.35
CA ASN A 404 4.30 -13.74 11.11
C ASN A 404 3.21 -13.56 10.03
N GLY A 405 2.19 -12.73 10.28
CA GLY A 405 1.03 -12.54 9.40
C GLY A 405 0.89 -11.12 8.87
N PHE A 406 2.01 -10.41 8.62
CA PHE A 406 1.98 -9.01 8.20
C PHE A 406 1.22 -8.81 6.88
N ARG A 407 1.49 -9.64 5.87
CA ARG A 407 0.85 -9.57 4.55
C ARG A 407 -0.64 -9.83 4.66
N GLU A 408 -1.02 -10.89 5.37
CA GLU A 408 -2.40 -11.29 5.60
C GLU A 408 -3.17 -10.21 6.36
N CYS A 409 -2.54 -9.55 7.33
CA CYS A 409 -3.13 -8.40 8.01
C CYS A 409 -3.43 -7.23 7.05
N LEU A 410 -2.53 -6.93 6.11
CA LEU A 410 -2.76 -5.87 5.12
C LEU A 410 -3.93 -6.21 4.19
N PHE A 411 -4.01 -7.47 3.73
CA PHE A 411 -5.09 -7.91 2.84
C PHE A 411 -6.44 -8.06 3.57
N GLY A 412 -6.44 -8.55 4.80
CA GLY A 412 -7.66 -8.80 5.58
C GLY A 412 -8.29 -7.57 6.23
N ALA A 413 -7.56 -6.45 6.36
CA ALA A 413 -8.10 -5.24 6.98
C ALA A 413 -8.71 -4.26 5.99
N ASP A 414 -9.78 -3.57 6.40
CA ASP A 414 -10.44 -2.51 5.65
C ASP A 414 -9.76 -1.15 5.88
N PHE A 415 -9.28 -0.93 7.10
CA PHE A 415 -8.59 0.30 7.53
C PHE A 415 -7.29 -0.03 8.26
N ALA A 416 -6.34 0.90 8.22
CA ALA A 416 -5.19 0.89 9.10
C ALA A 416 -5.18 2.10 10.04
N VAL A 417 -4.77 1.89 11.28
CA VAL A 417 -4.42 2.93 12.25
C VAL A 417 -2.94 2.78 12.56
N ALA A 418 -2.14 3.73 12.10
CA ALA A 418 -0.71 3.53 11.97
C ALA A 418 0.13 4.62 12.64
N MET A 419 1.23 4.16 13.21
CA MET A 419 2.33 4.95 13.74
C MET A 419 3.66 4.44 13.14
N ALA A 420 3.61 4.12 11.84
CA ALA A 420 4.67 3.46 11.09
C ALA A 420 4.86 4.10 9.70
N GLY A 421 6.07 4.04 9.16
CA GLY A 421 6.40 4.53 7.82
C GLY A 421 5.98 3.55 6.71
N THR A 422 6.90 2.66 6.34
CA THR A 422 6.77 1.67 5.25
C THR A 422 5.49 0.85 5.29
N ALA A 423 5.07 0.37 6.48
CA ALA A 423 3.87 -0.45 6.59
C ALA A 423 2.59 0.31 6.21
N THR A 424 2.53 1.61 6.52
CA THR A 424 1.41 2.49 6.14
C THR A 424 1.40 2.71 4.62
N GLU A 425 2.58 2.93 4.03
CA GLU A 425 2.75 3.09 2.59
C GLU A 425 2.30 1.83 1.83
N GLN A 426 2.66 0.65 2.33
CA GLN A 426 2.24 -0.65 1.80
C GLN A 426 0.72 -0.84 1.89
N PHE A 427 0.10 -0.53 3.03
CA PHE A 427 -1.35 -0.61 3.18
C PHE A 427 -2.08 0.34 2.23
N VAL A 428 -1.62 1.59 2.14
CA VAL A 428 -2.19 2.59 1.23
C VAL A 428 -2.00 2.16 -0.23
N GLY A 429 -0.88 1.54 -0.58
CA GLY A 429 -0.64 1.04 -1.93
C GLY A 429 -1.62 -0.05 -2.39
N LEU A 430 -2.26 -0.77 -1.46
CA LEU A 430 -3.39 -1.66 -1.74
C LEU A 430 -4.69 -0.92 -2.08
N GLY A 431 -4.68 0.42 -2.06
CA GLY A 431 -5.85 1.26 -2.28
C GLY A 431 -6.77 1.36 -1.05
N LYS A 432 -6.21 1.19 0.15
CA LYS A 432 -6.99 1.16 1.40
C LYS A 432 -6.74 2.38 2.28
N PRO A 433 -7.76 2.87 3.02
CA PRO A 433 -7.67 4.06 3.85
C PRO A 433 -6.86 3.85 5.14
N ALA A 434 -5.95 4.78 5.45
CA ALA A 434 -5.19 4.77 6.69
C ALA A 434 -5.41 6.03 7.54
N ILE A 435 -5.33 5.88 8.87
CA ILE A 435 -5.34 6.94 9.87
C ILE A 435 -3.97 6.98 10.54
N ALA A 436 -3.30 8.13 10.52
CA ALA A 436 -2.03 8.34 11.23
C ALA A 436 -2.26 9.01 12.59
N ILE A 437 -1.55 8.54 13.61
CA ILE A 437 -1.47 9.18 14.93
C ILE A 437 -0.01 9.56 15.18
N PRO A 438 0.33 10.83 15.45
CA PRO A 438 1.69 11.21 15.77
C PRO A 438 2.10 10.67 17.15
N GLY A 439 3.28 10.07 17.22
CA GLY A 439 3.91 9.60 18.44
C GLY A 439 4.66 10.71 19.18
N LYS A 440 5.15 10.37 20.37
CA LYS A 440 6.03 11.24 21.17
C LYS A 440 7.51 10.91 21.02
N GLY A 441 7.83 9.78 20.39
CA GLY A 441 9.21 9.37 20.16
C GLY A 441 9.81 10.01 18.91
N PRO A 442 11.10 9.73 18.65
CA PRO A 442 11.84 10.36 17.56
C PRO A 442 11.50 9.82 16.17
N GLN A 443 10.87 8.65 16.03
CA GLN A 443 10.64 8.03 14.72
C GLN A 443 9.37 8.53 14.03
N TYR A 444 8.23 8.55 14.75
CA TYR A 444 6.94 8.89 14.15
C TYR A 444 6.40 10.21 14.73
N THR A 445 7.18 11.28 14.52
CA THR A 445 6.83 12.63 14.99
C THR A 445 5.65 13.23 14.20
N TYR A 446 5.06 14.32 14.70
CA TYR A 446 4.07 15.08 13.93
C TYR A 446 4.61 15.54 12.57
N ALA A 447 5.85 16.03 12.52
CA ALA A 447 6.47 16.48 11.27
C ALA A 447 6.60 15.33 10.27
N PHE A 448 6.98 14.13 10.73
CA PHE A 448 7.03 12.94 9.88
C PHE A 448 5.63 12.55 9.39
N ALA A 449 4.64 12.48 10.28
CA ALA A 449 3.28 12.10 9.93
C ALA A 449 2.63 13.09 8.96
N GLU A 450 2.88 14.40 9.11
CA GLU A 450 2.41 15.44 8.19
C GLU A 450 3.13 15.37 6.84
N ALA A 451 4.43 15.11 6.81
CA ALA A 451 5.12 14.86 5.54
C ALA A 451 4.54 13.61 4.84
N GLN A 452 4.21 12.57 5.60
CA GLN A 452 3.61 11.35 5.06
C GLN A 452 2.20 11.59 4.51
N THR A 453 1.39 12.50 5.08
CA THR A 453 0.09 12.85 4.47
C THR A 453 0.25 13.56 3.14
N ARG A 454 1.31 14.37 2.95
CA ARG A 454 1.62 14.94 1.63
C ARG A 454 1.96 13.84 0.62
N LEU A 455 2.82 12.90 1.01
CA LEU A 455 3.21 11.76 0.18
C LEU A 455 2.02 10.88 -0.20
N LEU A 456 1.12 10.59 0.74
CA LEU A 456 0.03 9.63 0.54
C LEU A 456 -1.31 10.28 0.16
N GLY A 457 -1.42 11.60 0.20
CA GLY A 457 -2.59 12.35 -0.24
C GLY A 457 -3.86 11.93 0.49
N ALA A 458 -4.96 11.78 -0.27
CA ALA A 458 -6.29 11.45 0.29
C ALA A 458 -6.32 10.13 1.07
N SER A 459 -5.39 9.21 0.81
CA SER A 459 -5.35 7.88 1.41
C SER A 459 -4.87 7.86 2.87
N LEU A 460 -4.26 8.95 3.38
CA LEU A 460 -3.82 9.05 4.78
C LEU A 460 -4.48 10.24 5.48
N THR A 461 -5.26 9.97 6.52
CA THR A 461 -5.84 11.01 7.39
C THR A 461 -5.04 11.14 8.68
N LEU A 462 -4.45 12.30 8.93
CA LEU A 462 -3.74 12.59 10.19
C LEU A 462 -4.72 13.07 11.25
N VAL A 463 -4.73 12.39 12.40
CA VAL A 463 -5.48 12.82 13.59
C VAL A 463 -4.52 13.30 14.68
N LYS A 464 -4.99 14.21 15.55
CA LYS A 464 -4.15 14.74 16.66
C LYS A 464 -4.17 13.82 17.87
N GLN A 465 -5.25 13.07 18.05
CA GLN A 465 -5.53 12.29 19.25
C GLN A 465 -6.17 10.94 18.88
N PRO A 466 -5.82 9.84 19.56
CA PRO A 466 -6.40 8.51 19.32
C PRO A 466 -7.94 8.48 19.38
N GLU A 467 -8.53 9.33 20.20
CA GLU A 467 -9.97 9.44 20.42
C GLU A 467 -10.73 9.89 19.16
N GLN A 468 -10.03 10.47 18.18
CA GLN A 468 -10.59 10.92 16.91
C GLN A 468 -10.66 9.82 15.85
N VAL A 469 -10.05 8.65 16.09
CA VAL A 469 -9.88 7.60 15.07
C VAL A 469 -11.23 7.03 14.63
N GLY A 470 -12.06 6.57 15.56
CA GLY A 470 -13.35 5.95 15.25
C GLY A 470 -14.22 6.86 14.38
N ALA A 471 -14.37 8.12 14.80
CA ALA A 471 -15.16 9.11 14.06
C ALA A 471 -14.62 9.39 12.64
N ASN A 472 -13.31 9.37 12.42
CA ASN A 472 -12.74 9.56 11.08
C ASN A 472 -12.93 8.33 10.19
N ILE A 473 -12.79 7.12 10.75
CA ILE A 473 -13.11 5.88 10.02
C ILE A 473 -14.58 5.89 9.61
N TYR A 474 -15.49 6.24 10.53
CA TYR A 474 -16.92 6.37 10.22
C TYR A 474 -17.17 7.37 9.09
N LYS A 475 -16.57 8.57 9.14
CA LYS A 475 -16.71 9.57 8.07
C LYS A 475 -16.25 9.07 6.71
N ILE A 476 -15.14 8.33 6.65
CA ILE A 476 -14.63 7.77 5.40
C ILE A 476 -15.56 6.66 4.88
N LEU A 477 -16.04 5.79 5.76
CA LEU A 477 -16.97 4.71 5.38
C LEU A 477 -18.31 5.21 4.82
N GLN A 478 -18.76 6.40 5.24
CA GLN A 478 -20.00 7.02 4.74
C GLN A 478 -19.83 7.75 3.40
N ASP A 479 -18.61 7.84 2.87
CA ASP A 479 -18.27 8.63 1.69
C ASP A 479 -17.68 7.72 0.59
N ALA A 480 -18.56 7.22 -0.27
CA ALA A 480 -18.19 6.27 -1.34
C ALA A 480 -17.23 6.90 -2.36
N ASP A 481 -17.45 8.16 -2.74
CA ASP A 481 -16.58 8.89 -3.65
C ASP A 481 -15.16 9.02 -3.06
N ARG A 482 -15.08 9.32 -1.76
CA ARG A 482 -13.80 9.37 -1.06
C ARG A 482 -13.12 8.01 -1.00
N LEU A 483 -13.84 6.91 -0.79
CA LEU A 483 -13.28 5.56 -0.83
C LEU A 483 -12.69 5.23 -2.20
N GLN A 484 -13.38 5.61 -3.29
CA GLN A 484 -12.87 5.44 -4.65
C GLN A 484 -11.59 6.27 -4.87
N ILE A 485 -11.60 7.55 -4.49
CA ILE A 485 -10.43 8.43 -4.57
C ILE A 485 -9.25 7.83 -3.81
N ILE A 486 -9.48 7.30 -2.61
CA ILE A 486 -8.45 6.65 -1.78
C ILE A 486 -7.85 5.43 -2.50
N SER A 487 -8.69 4.62 -3.13
CA SER A 487 -8.27 3.42 -3.86
C SER A 487 -7.38 3.76 -5.05
N GLU A 488 -7.83 4.67 -5.90
CA GLU A 488 -7.10 5.11 -7.08
C GLU A 488 -5.80 5.82 -6.70
N ASN A 489 -5.87 6.72 -5.71
CA ASN A 489 -4.72 7.49 -5.24
C ASN A 489 -3.62 6.58 -4.68
N GLY A 490 -3.97 5.59 -3.84
CA GLY A 490 -3.02 4.65 -3.27
C GLY A 490 -2.24 3.90 -4.36
N ARG A 491 -2.97 3.29 -5.31
CA ARG A 491 -2.39 2.55 -6.44
C ARG A 491 -1.54 3.44 -7.36
N ARG A 492 -1.99 4.68 -7.61
CA ARG A 492 -1.27 5.65 -8.44
C ARG A 492 0.04 6.10 -7.81
N ARG A 493 0.06 6.37 -6.50
CA ARG A 493 1.24 6.91 -5.82
C ARG A 493 2.28 5.85 -5.49
N LEU A 494 1.86 4.62 -5.20
CA LEU A 494 2.76 3.54 -4.76
C LEU A 494 3.08 2.54 -5.88
N GLY A 495 2.26 2.49 -6.93
CA GLY A 495 2.40 1.57 -8.04
C GLY A 495 1.92 0.15 -7.71
N LYS A 496 1.91 -0.70 -8.73
CA LYS A 496 1.60 -2.14 -8.61
C LYS A 496 2.86 -2.95 -8.24
N PRO A 497 2.71 -4.12 -7.59
CA PRO A 497 3.79 -5.08 -7.38
C PRO A 497 4.56 -5.45 -8.67
N GLY A 498 5.75 -6.04 -8.50
CA GLY A 498 6.62 -6.54 -9.57
C GLY A 498 7.67 -5.55 -10.05
N ALA A 499 7.92 -4.47 -9.31
CA ALA A 499 8.91 -3.46 -9.69
C ALA A 499 10.34 -4.00 -9.65
N GLY A 500 10.66 -4.85 -8.67
CA GLY A 500 11.94 -5.53 -8.56
C GLY A 500 12.26 -6.37 -9.79
N ALA A 501 11.26 -7.08 -10.34
CA ALA A 501 11.40 -7.87 -11.56
C ALA A 501 11.64 -6.96 -12.78
N ARG A 502 10.86 -5.88 -12.92
CA ARG A 502 11.03 -4.91 -14.01
C ARG A 502 12.41 -4.24 -13.98
N ILE A 503 12.89 -3.85 -12.80
CA ILE A 503 14.23 -3.28 -12.61
C ILE A 503 15.31 -4.32 -12.94
N ALA A 504 15.19 -5.56 -12.44
CA ALA A 504 16.13 -6.63 -12.74
C ALA A 504 16.23 -6.88 -14.26
N GLN A 505 15.10 -6.97 -14.95
CA GLN A 505 15.04 -7.14 -16.40
C GLN A 505 15.75 -6.00 -17.15
N PHE A 506 15.49 -4.75 -16.76
CA PHE A 506 16.17 -3.59 -17.33
C PHE A 506 17.69 -3.68 -17.14
N LEU A 507 18.14 -4.03 -15.93
CA LEU A 507 19.56 -4.16 -15.62
C LEU A 507 20.22 -5.24 -16.48
N ILE A 508 19.60 -6.40 -16.65
CA ILE A 508 20.12 -7.47 -17.50
C ILE A 508 20.25 -7.00 -18.95
N GLN A 509 19.21 -6.35 -19.48
CA GLN A 509 19.20 -5.84 -20.84
C GLN A 509 20.31 -4.79 -21.07
N ASP A 510 20.41 -3.75 -20.23
CA ASP A 510 21.48 -2.74 -20.41
C ASP A 510 22.87 -3.33 -20.19
N LEU A 511 23.04 -4.28 -19.26
CA LEU A 511 24.32 -4.93 -19.02
C LEU A 511 24.74 -5.83 -20.19
N SER A 512 23.82 -6.55 -20.82
CA SER A 512 24.11 -7.44 -21.96
C SER A 512 24.50 -6.71 -23.25
N THR A 513 24.14 -5.44 -23.39
CA THR A 513 24.53 -4.61 -24.55
C THR A 513 25.98 -4.09 -24.49
N ARG A 514 26.81 -4.67 -23.60
CA ARG A 514 28.22 -4.35 -23.41
C ARG A 514 29.09 -5.46 -23.99
#